data_AF-E6SL29-F1
#
_entry.id   AF-E6SL29-F1
#
_cell.length_a   1.000
_cell.length_b   1.000
_cell.length_c   1.000
_cell.angle_alpha   90.00
_cell.angle_beta   90.00
_cell.angle_gamma   90.00
#
_symmetry.space_group_name_H-M   'P 1'
#
loop_
_entity.id
_entity.type
_entity.pdbx_description
1 polymer ?
#
loop_
_entity_poly.entity_id
_entity_poly.type
_entity_poly.pdbx_seq_one_letter_code
_entity_poly.pdbx_strand_id
1 'polypeptide(L)'
;MRIEIRGAERLSFRERQVVVLKETGYSTEAIARRLGLAPGTVATLYNRARSKGYEVVIVIDGDPLRLFGEGDEDAPDEGPAGPGGTGADGTEGP
;
A
#
# COMPACT_ATOMS: atom_id res chain seq x y z
N MET A 1 1.60 2.63 15.40
CA MET A 1 1.81 1.67 14.30
C MET A 1 1.07 0.38 14.61
N ARG A 2 0.19 -0.06 13.71
CA ARG A 2 -0.64 -1.26 13.86
C ARG A 2 -0.62 -2.04 12.55
N ILE A 3 -0.54 -3.36 12.61
CA ILE A 3 -0.66 -4.24 11.44
C ILE A 3 -2.09 -4.78 11.38
N GLU A 4 -2.70 -4.74 10.21
CA GLU A 4 -4.01 -5.29 9.92
C GLU A 4 -3.95 -6.24 8.73
N ILE A 5 -4.79 -7.28 8.75
CA ILE A 5 -5.00 -8.18 7.61
C ILE A 5 -6.42 -7.95 7.10
N ARG A 6 -6.56 -7.26 5.96
CA ARG A 6 -7.85 -7.05 5.30
C ARG A 6 -8.22 -8.26 4.45
N GLY A 7 -9.51 -8.54 4.31
CA GLY A 7 -9.99 -9.73 3.58
C GLY A 7 -9.82 -11.04 4.36
N ALA A 8 -9.50 -10.98 5.66
CA ALA A 8 -9.28 -12.15 6.52
C ALA A 8 -10.54 -13.04 6.68
N GLU A 9 -11.73 -12.47 6.43
CA GLU A 9 -13.01 -13.18 6.41
C GLU A 9 -13.13 -14.18 5.26
N ARG A 10 -12.39 -13.97 4.16
CA ARG A 10 -12.35 -14.90 3.01
C ARG A 10 -11.44 -16.11 3.26
N LEU A 11 -10.59 -16.02 4.29
CA LEU A 11 -9.66 -17.05 4.68
C LEU A 11 -10.33 -18.08 5.61
N SER A 12 -9.94 -19.34 5.49
CA SER A 12 -10.20 -20.38 6.48
C SER A 12 -9.36 -20.13 7.73
N PHE A 13 -9.72 -20.77 8.84
CA PHE A 13 -8.95 -20.65 10.08
C PHE A 13 -7.47 -21.04 9.91
N ARG A 14 -7.20 -22.14 9.18
CA ARG A 14 -5.83 -22.60 8.93
C ARG A 14 -5.05 -21.65 8.02
N GLU A 15 -5.68 -21.09 7.00
CA GLU A 15 -5.08 -20.06 6.16
C GLU A 15 -4.73 -18.82 6.98
N ARG A 16 -5.64 -18.33 7.84
CA ARG A 16 -5.37 -17.19 8.73
C ARG A 16 -4.15 -17.44 9.63
N GLN A 17 -4.07 -18.62 10.25
CA GLN A 17 -2.92 -18.98 11.09
C GLN A 17 -1.60 -18.95 10.30
N VAL A 18 -1.59 -19.54 9.10
CA VAL A 18 -0.40 -19.56 8.23
C VAL A 18 -0.01 -18.15 7.79
N VAL A 19 -0.97 -17.34 7.33
CA VAL A 19 -0.73 -15.95 6.91
C VAL A 19 -0.17 -15.13 8.06
N VAL A 20 -0.83 -15.10 9.22
CA VAL A 20 -0.35 -14.31 10.37
C VAL A 20 1.08 -14.66 10.72
N LEU A 21 1.43 -15.95 10.80
CA LEU A 21 2.80 -16.35 11.11
C LEU A 21 3.78 -15.99 9.98
N LYS A 22 3.38 -16.09 8.71
CA LYS A 22 4.26 -15.77 7.59
C LYS A 22 4.57 -14.27 7.51
N GLU A 23 3.53 -13.44 7.63
CA GLU A 23 3.64 -11.98 7.57
C GLU A 23 4.33 -11.38 8.80
N THR A 24 4.36 -12.11 9.93
CA THR A 24 5.14 -11.74 11.13
C THR A 24 6.57 -12.30 11.12
N GLY A 25 7.01 -12.92 10.01
CA GLY A 25 8.41 -13.28 9.76
C GLY A 25 8.82 -14.73 10.06
N TYR A 26 7.87 -15.64 10.36
CA TYR A 26 8.23 -17.04 10.62
C TYR A 26 8.61 -17.80 9.33
N SER A 27 9.62 -18.68 9.44
CA SER A 27 9.98 -19.59 8.36
C SER A 27 8.90 -20.65 8.13
N THR A 28 8.85 -21.22 6.93
CA THR A 28 7.87 -22.25 6.57
C THR A 28 7.98 -23.49 7.47
N GLU A 29 9.22 -23.88 7.81
CA GLU A 29 9.53 -25.01 8.69
C GLU A 29 9.11 -24.72 10.13
N ALA A 30 9.30 -23.48 10.61
CA ALA A 30 8.85 -23.07 11.93
C ALA A 30 7.31 -23.10 12.04
N ILE A 31 6.61 -22.62 11.00
CA ILE A 31 5.15 -22.69 10.91
C ILE A 31 4.67 -24.13 10.88
N ALA A 32 5.31 -24.97 10.05
CA ALA A 32 4.99 -26.39 9.93
C ALA A 32 5.07 -27.12 11.27
N ARG A 33 6.18 -26.94 12.01
CA ARG A 33 6.35 -27.49 13.36
C ARG A 33 5.32 -26.95 14.34
N ARG A 34 5.06 -25.63 14.33
CA ARG A 34 4.12 -24.98 15.26
C ARG A 34 2.66 -25.42 15.05
N LEU A 35 2.26 -25.65 13.81
CA LEU A 35 0.87 -25.98 13.46
C LEU A 35 0.62 -27.49 13.28
N GLY A 36 1.65 -28.32 13.38
CA GLY A 36 1.58 -29.77 13.14
C GLY A 36 1.27 -30.11 11.68
N LEU A 37 1.86 -29.37 10.73
CA LEU A 37 1.62 -29.50 9.30
C LEU A 37 2.89 -29.92 8.57
N ALA A 38 2.75 -30.52 7.38
CA ALA A 38 3.88 -30.67 6.47
C ALA A 38 4.27 -29.31 5.86
N PRO A 39 5.56 -29.05 5.57
CA PRO A 39 5.99 -27.80 4.93
C PRO A 39 5.26 -27.51 3.60
N GLY A 40 5.00 -28.54 2.79
CA GLY A 40 4.22 -28.42 1.56
C GLY A 40 2.79 -27.94 1.81
N THR A 41 2.14 -28.41 2.89
CA THR A 41 0.80 -27.96 3.28
C THR A 41 0.80 -26.48 3.65
N VAL A 42 1.83 -26.01 4.36
CA VAL A 42 1.99 -24.58 4.68
C VAL A 42 2.08 -23.75 3.39
N ALA A 43 2.91 -24.18 2.43
CA ALA A 43 3.03 -23.50 1.14
C ALA A 43 1.69 -23.48 0.37
N THR A 44 0.96 -24.60 0.31
CA THR A 44 -0.36 -24.67 -0.33
C THR A 44 -1.37 -23.74 0.33
N LEU A 45 -1.46 -23.72 1.66
CA LEU A 45 -2.38 -22.85 2.39
C LEU A 45 -2.04 -21.38 2.18
N TYR A 46 -0.74 -21.03 2.22
CA TYR A 46 -0.30 -19.65 2.00
C TYR A 46 -0.63 -19.17 0.58
N ASN A 47 -0.35 -19.99 -0.45
CA ASN A 47 -0.68 -19.67 -1.84
C ASN A 47 -2.19 -19.52 -2.05
N ARG A 48 -2.99 -20.44 -1.50
CA ARG A 48 -4.45 -20.38 -1.56
C ARG A 48 -4.99 -19.12 -0.88
N ALA A 49 -4.42 -18.71 0.26
CA ALA A 49 -4.78 -17.47 0.92
C ALA A 49 -4.49 -16.26 0.01
N ARG A 50 -3.29 -16.18 -0.60
CA ARG A 50 -2.93 -15.08 -1.51
C ARG A 50 -3.87 -14.98 -2.71
N SER A 51 -4.29 -16.11 -3.28
CA SER A 51 -5.27 -16.14 -4.38
C SER A 51 -6.66 -15.61 -4.00
N LYS A 52 -6.99 -15.52 -2.71
CA LYS A 52 -8.25 -14.94 -2.23
C LYS A 52 -8.21 -13.41 -2.07
N GLY A 53 -7.02 -12.81 -2.25
CA GLY A 53 -6.83 -11.36 -2.23
C GLY A 53 -6.98 -10.76 -0.84
N TYR A 54 -6.33 -11.33 0.18
CA TYR A 54 -6.12 -10.62 1.45
C TYR A 54 -5.00 -9.59 1.28
N GLU A 55 -5.01 -8.54 2.10
CA GLU A 55 -4.00 -7.50 2.11
C GLU A 55 -3.41 -7.34 3.50
N VAL A 56 -2.10 -7.08 3.56
CA VAL A 56 -1.41 -6.71 4.81
C VAL A 56 -1.24 -5.20 4.78
N VAL A 57 -1.84 -4.52 5.75
CA VAL A 57 -1.81 -3.06 5.85
C VAL A 57 -1.11 -2.68 7.14
N ILE A 58 -0.19 -1.71 7.04
CA ILE A 58 0.39 -1.06 8.21
C ILE A 58 -0.29 0.30 8.34
N VAL A 59 -0.99 0.49 9.45
CA VAL A 59 -1.60 1.77 9.81
C VAL A 59 -0.62 2.55 10.69
N ILE A 60 -0.29 3.75 10.23
CA ILE A 60 0.64 4.66 10.87
C ILE A 60 -0.09 5.99 11.06
N ASP A 61 -0.19 6.45 12.31
CA ASP A 61 -0.83 7.72 12.62
C ASP A 61 0.18 8.86 12.39
N GLY A 62 -0.17 9.83 11.54
CA GLY A 62 0.73 10.91 11.11
C GLY A 62 1.85 10.42 10.19
N ASP A 63 3.01 11.07 10.25
CA ASP A 63 4.20 10.68 9.48
C ASP A 63 5.45 10.43 10.36
N PRO A 64 5.43 9.42 11.24
CA PRO A 64 6.58 9.07 12.07
C PRO A 64 7.75 8.49 11.28
N LEU A 65 7.53 8.11 10.02
CA LEU A 65 8.60 7.63 9.14
C LEU A 65 9.25 8.78 8.34
N ARG A 66 8.70 10.01 8.43
CA ARG A 66 9.15 11.20 7.70
C ARG A 66 9.27 10.94 6.19
N LEU A 67 8.31 10.17 5.65
CA LEU A 67 8.28 9.78 4.25
C LEU A 67 7.59 10.80 3.36
N PHE A 68 6.79 11.69 3.95
CA PHE A 68 6.01 12.70 3.24
C PHE A 68 6.52 14.07 3.73
N GLY A 69 7.38 14.72 2.94
CA GLY A 69 7.97 16.01 3.30
C GLY A 69 6.97 17.17 3.22
N GLU A 70 7.33 18.32 3.82
CA GLU A 70 6.55 19.58 3.80
C GLU A 70 6.42 20.24 2.41
N GLY A 71 6.73 19.54 1.32
CA GLY A 71 6.79 20.10 -0.04
C GLY A 71 6.23 19.20 -1.15
N ASP A 72 5.66 18.04 -0.81
CA ASP A 72 5.02 17.13 -1.77
C ASP A 72 3.47 17.23 -1.71
N GLU A 73 2.97 18.41 -1.33
CA GLU A 73 1.55 18.74 -1.43
C GLU A 73 1.30 19.39 -2.78
N ASP A 74 0.68 18.64 -3.69
CA ASP A 74 -0.03 19.07 -4.91
C ASP A 74 0.38 20.45 -5.43
N ALA A 75 1.53 20.54 -6.10
CA ALA A 75 1.72 21.64 -7.04
C ALA A 75 0.61 21.49 -8.09
N PRO A 76 -0.31 22.46 -8.25
CA PRO A 76 -1.30 22.39 -9.30
C PRO A 76 -0.53 22.34 -10.62
N ASP A 77 -0.87 21.36 -11.47
CA ASP A 77 -0.44 21.31 -12.86
C ASP A 77 -1.01 22.54 -13.57
N GLU A 78 -0.32 23.68 -13.43
CA GLU A 78 -0.57 24.86 -14.26
C GLU A 78 -0.15 24.49 -15.68
N GLY A 79 -1.11 23.97 -16.44
CA GLY A 79 -1.01 23.80 -17.88
C GLY A 79 -0.54 25.10 -18.54
N PRO A 80 0.15 25.01 -19.70
CA PRO A 80 0.88 26.14 -20.26
C PRO A 80 -0.06 27.33 -20.51
N ALA A 81 0.25 28.47 -19.86
CA ALA A 81 -0.42 29.73 -20.07
C ALA A 81 -0.40 30.09 -21.57
N GLY A 82 -1.57 30.14 -22.19
CA GLY A 82 -1.74 30.58 -23.57
C GLY A 82 -1.23 32.02 -23.76
N PRO A 83 -0.73 32.39 -24.93
CA PRO A 83 -0.15 33.72 -25.14
C PRO A 83 -1.25 34.78 -25.05
N GLY A 84 -1.20 35.59 -23.98
CA GLY A 84 -2.03 36.76 -23.79
C GLY A 84 -1.80 37.78 -24.91
N GLY A 85 -2.88 38.16 -25.58
CA GLY A 85 -2.86 39.22 -26.59
C GLY A 85 -2.49 40.56 -25.97
N THR A 86 -1.46 41.21 -26.52
CA THR A 86 -1.17 42.61 -26.25
C THR A 86 -1.89 43.46 -27.28
N GLY A 87 -3.08 43.93 -26.92
CA GLY A 87 -3.61 45.18 -27.48
C GLY A 87 -2.87 46.34 -26.82
N ALA A 88 -2.21 47.17 -27.62
CA ALA A 88 -1.77 48.49 -27.19
C ALA A 88 -2.43 49.49 -28.14
N ASP A 89 -3.44 50.15 -27.59
CA ASP A 89 -4.15 51.30 -28.14
C ASP A 89 -3.24 52.54 -28.16
N GLY A 90 -3.57 53.48 -29.04
CA GLY A 90 -2.66 54.49 -29.59
C GLY A 90 -2.31 55.69 -28.71
N THR A 91 -1.58 56.64 -29.31
CA THR A 91 -1.54 58.05 -28.92
C THR A 91 -1.03 58.93 -30.08
N GLU A 92 -1.66 60.10 -30.19
CA GLU A 92 -1.64 61.16 -31.20
C GLU A 92 -0.25 61.75 -31.52
N GLY A 93 0.02 62.15 -32.78
CA GLY A 93 0.06 63.58 -33.19
C GLY A 93 1.48 64.17 -33.09
N PRO A 94 1.89 65.23 -33.82
CA PRO A 94 1.11 66.29 -34.47
C PRO A 94 1.08 66.27 -36.01
#